data_AF-A0A0P0X2B9-F1
#
_entry.id   AF-A0A0P0X2B9-F1
#
_cell.length_a   1.000
_cell.length_b   1.000
_cell.length_c   1.000
_cell.angle_alpha   90.00
_cell.angle_beta   90.00
_cell.angle_gamma   90.00
#
_symmetry.space_group_name_H-M   'P 1'
#
loop_
_entity.id
_entity.type
_entity.pdbx_description
1 polymer ?
#
loop_
_entity_poly.entity_id
_entity_poly.type
_entity_poly.pdbx_seq_one_letter_code
_entity_poly.pdbx_strand_id
1 'polypeptide(L)'
;GLSASSVSILRFIYVWNCILLVVLCTLAGPGQGFNTQNSLEIWVKFLGVTKHPRYKKREGVLVFELGMKFNGKKQFKKAMTRYVLAEKKVVNFMKDDHKRVRVTCDWDSYPWVCLLSKNSRSDSWQIVTYESLHAWSTKEG
;
A
#
# COMPACT_ATOMS: atom_id res chain seq x y z
N GLY A 1 33.63 16.51 5.85
CA GLY A 1 33.57 15.98 4.48
C GLY A 1 33.05 14.56 4.52
N LEU A 2 32.20 14.16 3.58
CA LEU A 2 31.77 12.77 3.44
C LEU A 2 33.00 11.87 3.18
N SER A 3 32.99 10.64 3.72
CA SER A 3 34.09 9.69 3.54
C SER A 3 34.30 9.38 2.05
N ALA A 4 35.55 9.04 1.67
CA ALA A 4 35.90 8.73 0.28
C ALA A 4 35.03 7.60 -0.32
N SER A 5 34.61 6.64 0.51
CA SER A 5 33.67 5.58 0.14
C SER A 5 32.28 6.13 -0.19
N SER A 6 31.76 7.08 0.60
CA SER A 6 30.47 7.73 0.32
C SER A 6 30.50 8.56 -0.96
N VAL A 7 31.61 9.22 -1.28
CA VAL A 7 31.75 10.01 -2.52
C VAL A 7 31.77 9.10 -3.75
N SER A 8 32.46 7.95 -3.69
CA SER A 8 32.44 6.97 -4.78
C SER A 8 31.05 6.41 -5.02
N ILE A 9 30.30 6.05 -3.96
CA ILE A 9 28.93 5.54 -4.08
C ILE A 9 28.00 6.58 -4.72
N LEU A 10 28.09 7.85 -4.31
CA LEU A 10 27.32 8.94 -4.89
C LEU A 10 27.60 9.13 -6.39
N ARG A 11 28.87 9.02 -6.80
CA ARG A 11 29.24 9.06 -8.24
C ARG A 11 28.66 7.87 -9.00
N PHE A 12 28.71 6.66 -8.45
CA PHE A 12 28.09 5.49 -9.08
C PHE A 12 26.58 5.65 -9.26
N ILE A 13 25.88 6.13 -8.23
CA ILE A 13 24.43 6.38 -8.31
C ILE A 13 24.13 7.44 -9.38
N TYR A 14 24.92 8.50 -9.43
CA TYR A 14 24.75 9.56 -10.42
C TYR A 14 24.95 9.05 -11.85
N VAL A 15 26.06 8.34 -12.10
CA VAL A 15 26.36 7.76 -13.42
C VAL A 15 25.28 6.77 -13.85
N TRP A 16 24.82 5.91 -12.94
CA TRP A 16 23.73 4.97 -13.24
C TRP A 16 22.41 5.68 -13.54
N ASN A 17 22.09 6.77 -12.83
CA ASN A 17 20.91 7.58 -13.12
C ASN A 17 21.01 8.28 -14.49
N CYS A 18 22.19 8.79 -14.86
CA CYS A 18 22.42 9.38 -16.17
C CYS A 18 22.25 8.34 -17.29
N ILE A 19 22.84 7.15 -17.13
CA ILE A 19 22.70 6.05 -18.11
C ILE A 19 21.23 5.63 -18.23
N LEU A 20 20.52 5.46 -17.11
CA LEU A 20 19.11 5.10 -17.11
C LEU A 20 18.23 6.15 -17.81
N LEU A 21 18.48 7.44 -17.57
CA LEU A 21 17.79 8.55 -18.24
C LEU A 21 18.02 8.53 -19.75
N VAL A 22 19.26 8.33 -20.21
CA VAL A 22 19.58 8.23 -21.64
C VAL A 22 18.89 7.02 -22.27
N VAL A 23 18.89 5.86 -21.61
CA VAL A 23 18.20 4.65 -22.11
C VAL A 23 16.69 4.87 -22.18
N LEU A 24 16.08 5.46 -21.16
CA LEU A 24 14.64 5.75 -21.13
C LEU A 24 14.23 6.77 -22.19
N CYS A 25 15.03 7.82 -22.42
CA CYS A 25 14.78 8.81 -23.47
C CYS A 25 14.92 8.20 -24.88
N THR A 26 15.82 7.23 -25.08
CA THR A 26 15.97 6.56 -26.38
C THR A 26 14.83 5.58 -26.68
N LEU A 27 14.27 4.94 -25.63
CA LEU A 27 13.19 3.96 -25.77
C LEU A 27 11.78 4.58 -25.76
N ALA A 28 11.60 5.75 -25.15
CA ALA A 28 10.33 6.46 -25.15
C ALA A 28 10.16 7.23 -26.47
N GLY A 29 9.19 6.84 -27.29
CA GLY A 29 8.84 7.57 -28.51
C GLY A 29 8.46 9.04 -28.23
N PRO A 30 8.51 9.91 -29.26
CA PRO A 30 8.26 11.34 -29.11
C PRO A 30 6.85 11.59 -28.56
N GLY A 31 6.75 12.33 -27.45
CA GLY A 31 5.48 12.78 -26.86
C GLY A 31 5.25 12.46 -25.38
N GLN A 32 6.11 11.65 -24.73
CA GLN A 32 6.01 11.41 -23.29
C GLN A 32 7.16 12.11 -22.54
N GLY A 33 6.88 13.28 -21.98
CA GLY A 33 7.82 14.01 -21.13
C GLY A 33 8.14 13.23 -19.86
N PHE A 34 9.40 12.82 -19.69
CA PHE A 34 9.90 12.23 -18.46
C PHE A 34 10.11 13.34 -17.41
N ASN A 35 9.28 13.37 -16.36
CA ASN A 35 9.49 14.22 -15.20
C ASN A 35 10.12 13.42 -14.04
N THR A 36 10.69 14.14 -13.07
CA THR A 36 11.33 13.57 -11.85
C THR A 36 10.40 12.65 -11.06
N GLN A 37 9.09 12.91 -11.09
CA GLN A 37 8.07 12.12 -10.39
C GLN A 37 7.93 10.70 -10.98
N ASN A 38 7.98 10.57 -12.31
CA ASN A 38 7.94 9.26 -12.98
C ASN A 38 9.26 8.48 -12.78
N SER A 39 10.40 9.15 -12.73
CA SER A 39 11.70 8.51 -12.48
C SER A 39 11.78 7.86 -11.09
N LEU A 40 11.32 8.57 -10.06
CA LEU A 40 11.29 8.03 -8.70
C LEU A 40 10.33 6.83 -8.59
N GLU A 41 9.15 6.88 -9.19
CA GLU A 41 8.21 5.74 -9.22
C GLU A 41 8.81 4.50 -9.93
N ILE A 42 9.63 4.71 -10.98
CA ILE A 42 10.36 3.62 -11.66
C ILE A 42 11.43 3.04 -10.74
N TRP A 43 12.25 3.88 -10.09
CA TRP A 43 13.25 3.42 -9.12
C TRP A 43 12.62 2.69 -7.92
N VAL A 44 11.48 3.18 -7.41
CA VAL A 44 10.71 2.54 -6.33
C VAL A 44 10.24 1.14 -6.75
N LYS A 45 9.74 0.99 -7.99
CA LYS A 45 9.38 -0.33 -8.55
C LYS A 45 10.62 -1.23 -8.74
N PHE A 46 11.72 -0.69 -9.26
CA PHE A 46 12.92 -1.46 -9.55
C PHE A 46 13.65 -1.94 -8.30
N LEU A 47 13.75 -1.08 -7.27
CA LEU A 47 14.35 -1.42 -5.98
C LEU A 47 13.44 -2.30 -5.11
N GLY A 48 12.22 -2.62 -5.57
CA GLY A 48 11.24 -3.39 -4.80
C GLY A 48 10.76 -2.68 -3.53
N VAL A 49 11.01 -1.37 -3.41
CA VAL A 49 10.57 -0.57 -2.27
C VAL A 49 9.07 -0.36 -2.43
N THR A 50 8.26 -0.98 -1.56
CA THR A 50 6.81 -0.80 -1.63
C THR A 50 6.45 0.52 -0.97
N LYS A 51 5.77 1.42 -1.71
CA LYS A 51 5.25 2.70 -1.19
C LYS A 51 4.40 2.56 0.07
N HIS A 52 3.76 1.40 0.26
CA HIS A 52 2.88 1.13 1.39
C HIS A 52 3.56 0.29 2.47
N PRO A 53 3.29 0.56 3.76
CA PRO A 53 3.84 -0.20 4.86
C PRO A 53 3.34 -1.66 4.84
N ARG A 54 4.23 -2.59 5.19
CA ARG A 54 3.86 -3.99 5.46
C ARG A 54 3.43 -4.12 6.92
N TYR A 55 2.34 -4.85 7.15
CA TYR A 55 1.84 -5.10 8.50
C TYR A 55 2.89 -5.81 9.37
N LYS A 56 3.25 -5.18 10.49
CA LYS A 56 4.07 -5.76 11.57
C LYS A 56 3.21 -5.88 12.82
N LYS A 57 3.19 -7.05 13.44
CA LYS A 57 2.48 -7.28 14.71
C LYS A 57 3.16 -6.43 15.78
N ARG A 58 2.46 -5.43 16.33
CA ARG A 58 2.90 -4.64 17.50
C ARG A 58 1.90 -4.81 18.64
N GLU A 59 2.36 -4.55 19.86
CA GLU A 59 1.49 -4.44 21.03
C GLU A 59 1.02 -2.98 21.12
N GLY A 60 -0.29 -2.75 20.94
CA GLY A 60 -0.90 -1.42 20.85
C GLY A 60 -2.12 -1.37 19.92
N VAL A 61 -2.73 -0.19 19.81
CA VAL A 61 -3.88 0.08 18.93
C VAL A 61 -3.47 -0.16 17.47
N LEU A 62 -4.25 -0.98 16.77
CA LEU A 62 -3.96 -1.42 15.40
C LEU A 62 -4.51 -0.41 14.40
N VAL A 63 -3.66 0.44 13.85
CA VAL A 63 -4.07 1.38 12.78
C VAL A 63 -3.97 0.69 11.42
N PHE A 64 -5.08 0.68 10.67
CA PHE A 64 -5.10 0.24 9.28
C PHE A 64 -4.96 1.44 8.34
N GLU A 65 -4.22 1.24 7.25
CA GLU A 65 -4.01 2.25 6.21
C GLU A 65 -4.32 1.69 4.83
N LEU A 66 -4.75 2.58 3.93
CA LEU A 66 -4.96 2.23 2.54
C LEU A 66 -3.64 1.74 1.90
N GLY A 67 -3.69 0.60 1.25
CA GLY A 67 -2.52 -0.02 0.62
C GLY A 67 -1.64 -0.84 1.57
N MET A 68 -1.98 -0.93 2.86
CA MET A 68 -1.24 -1.77 3.80
C MET A 68 -1.21 -3.23 3.32
N LYS A 69 -0.03 -3.85 3.37
CA LYS A 69 0.20 -5.21 2.86
C LYS A 69 0.25 -6.24 3.99
N PHE A 70 -0.36 -7.39 3.74
CA PHE A 70 -0.40 -8.57 4.60
C PHE A 70 0.21 -9.77 3.89
N ASN A 71 0.86 -10.64 4.67
CA ASN A 71 1.41 -11.89 4.13
C ASN A 71 0.31 -12.92 3.81
N GLY A 72 -0.88 -12.77 4.41
CA GLY A 72 -1.98 -13.68 4.14
C GLY A 72 -3.30 -13.25 4.77
N LYS A 73 -4.39 -13.81 4.24
CA LYS A 73 -5.76 -13.65 4.76
C LYS A 73 -5.89 -13.96 6.26
N LYS A 74 -5.23 -15.03 6.74
CA LYS A 74 -5.23 -15.38 8.18
C LYS A 74 -4.62 -14.27 9.06
N GLN A 75 -3.55 -13.63 8.59
CA GLN A 75 -2.91 -12.53 9.30
C GLN A 75 -3.82 -11.31 9.34
N PHE A 76 -4.46 -10.99 8.21
CA PHE A 76 -5.43 -9.91 8.13
C PHE A 76 -6.63 -10.15 9.06
N LYS A 77 -7.27 -11.33 9.02
CA LYS A 77 -8.40 -11.65 9.91
C LYS A 77 -8.03 -11.48 11.39
N LYS A 78 -6.87 -12.00 11.81
CA LYS A 78 -6.40 -11.86 13.20
C LYS A 78 -6.12 -10.41 13.60
N ALA A 79 -5.52 -9.62 12.71
CA ALA A 79 -5.34 -8.19 12.93
C ALA A 79 -6.68 -7.46 13.04
N MET A 80 -7.61 -7.79 12.14
CA MET A 80 -8.92 -7.17 12.08
C MET A 80 -9.75 -7.48 13.32
N THR A 81 -9.78 -8.74 13.78
CA THR A 81 -10.48 -9.11 15.03
C THR A 81 -9.94 -8.32 16.22
N ARG A 82 -8.63 -8.11 16.32
CA ARG A 82 -8.04 -7.34 17.42
C ARG A 82 -8.41 -5.86 17.37
N TYR A 83 -8.37 -5.26 16.18
CA TYR A 83 -8.82 -3.88 15.98
C TYR A 83 -10.29 -3.73 16.35
N VAL A 84 -11.15 -4.60 15.80
CA VAL A 84 -12.59 -4.57 16.08
C VAL A 84 -12.88 -4.71 17.58
N LEU A 85 -12.13 -5.57 18.28
CA LEU A 85 -12.22 -5.72 19.73
C LEU A 85 -11.78 -4.45 20.48
N ALA A 86 -10.71 -3.79 20.05
CA ALA A 86 -10.20 -2.57 20.67
C ALA A 86 -11.13 -1.37 20.45
N GLU A 87 -11.64 -1.21 19.24
CA GLU A 87 -12.59 -0.16 18.85
C GLU A 87 -14.05 -0.49 19.24
N LYS A 88 -14.31 -1.64 19.88
CA LYS A 88 -15.64 -2.13 20.29
C LYS A 88 -16.66 -2.16 19.13
N LYS A 89 -16.20 -2.49 17.93
CA LYS A 89 -17.04 -2.61 16.74
C LYS A 89 -17.54 -4.04 16.60
N VAL A 90 -18.62 -4.23 15.84
CA VAL A 90 -19.05 -5.54 15.35
C VAL A 90 -18.91 -5.53 13.84
N VAL A 91 -18.16 -6.49 13.31
CA VAL A 91 -17.92 -6.60 11.86
C VAL A 91 -18.21 -7.99 11.37
N ASN A 92 -18.63 -8.07 10.12
CA ASN A 92 -18.93 -9.30 9.42
C ASN A 92 -18.07 -9.45 8.16
N PHE A 93 -17.69 -10.70 7.86
CA PHE A 93 -16.85 -11.04 6.73
C PHE A 93 -17.73 -11.52 5.56
N MET A 94 -18.34 -10.59 4.84
CA MET A 94 -19.37 -10.91 3.82
C MET A 94 -18.86 -11.66 2.59
N LYS A 95 -17.64 -11.37 2.11
CA LYS A 95 -17.11 -11.98 0.87
C LYS A 95 -15.71 -12.48 1.11
N ASP A 96 -15.60 -13.73 1.55
CA ASP A 96 -14.35 -14.34 1.98
C ASP A 96 -13.75 -15.29 0.93
N ASP A 97 -13.59 -14.80 -0.30
CA ASP A 97 -13.09 -15.57 -1.43
C ASP A 97 -11.57 -15.82 -1.35
N HIS A 98 -11.07 -16.71 -2.23
CA HIS A 98 -9.63 -16.97 -2.37
C HIS A 98 -8.82 -15.75 -2.86
N LYS A 99 -9.47 -14.75 -3.46
CA LYS A 99 -8.81 -13.57 -4.04
C LYS A 99 -9.12 -12.26 -3.30
N ARG A 100 -10.24 -12.19 -2.59
CA ARG A 100 -10.74 -10.97 -1.97
C ARG A 100 -11.42 -11.29 -0.64
N VAL A 101 -11.20 -10.44 0.35
CA VAL A 101 -11.88 -10.48 1.64
C VAL A 101 -12.50 -9.12 1.89
N ARG A 102 -13.83 -9.04 1.95
CA ARG A 102 -14.54 -7.82 2.34
C ARG A 102 -15.03 -7.94 3.78
N VAL A 103 -14.74 -6.92 4.57
CA VAL A 103 -15.18 -6.75 5.95
C VAL A 103 -16.08 -5.52 6.00
N THR A 104 -17.25 -5.66 6.60
CA THR A 104 -18.23 -4.58 6.77
C THR A 104 -18.64 -4.50 8.24
N CYS A 105 -18.99 -3.31 8.73
CA CYS A 105 -19.64 -3.18 10.02
C CYS A 105 -21.09 -3.68 9.92
N ASP A 106 -21.60 -4.33 10.98
CA ASP A 106 -23.01 -4.77 11.05
C ASP A 106 -23.98 -3.65 11.39
N TRP A 107 -23.49 -2.51 11.88
CA TRP A 107 -24.35 -1.38 12.20
C TRP A 107 -24.76 -0.64 10.93
N ASP A 108 -26.08 -0.64 10.67
CA ASP A 108 -26.72 -0.13 9.46
C ASP A 108 -26.44 1.36 9.19
N SER A 109 -26.10 2.12 10.24
CA SER A 109 -25.81 3.55 10.19
C SER A 109 -24.36 3.90 9.83
N TYR A 110 -23.45 2.93 9.67
CA TYR A 110 -22.02 3.21 9.46
C TYR A 110 -21.47 2.52 8.19
N PRO A 111 -21.04 3.27 7.16
CA PRO A 111 -20.50 2.72 5.92
C PRO A 111 -19.07 2.18 6.06
N TRP A 112 -18.68 1.72 7.26
CA TRP A 112 -17.31 1.25 7.47
C TRP A 112 -17.07 -0.04 6.71
N VAL A 113 -16.15 0.04 5.73
CA VAL A 113 -15.80 -1.04 4.82
C VAL A 113 -14.29 -1.15 4.73
N CYS A 114 -13.79 -2.38 4.81
CA CYS A 114 -12.42 -2.71 4.49
C CYS A 114 -12.38 -3.85 3.47
N LEU A 115 -11.77 -3.59 2.32
CA LEU A 115 -11.58 -4.57 1.25
C LEU A 115 -10.11 -4.94 1.15
N LEU A 116 -9.81 -6.21 1.39
CA LEU A 116 -8.52 -6.82 1.12
C LEU A 116 -8.57 -7.55 -0.22
N SER A 117 -7.57 -7.35 -1.06
CA SER A 117 -7.42 -8.06 -2.34
C SER A 117 -6.03 -8.67 -2.44
N LYS A 118 -5.94 -9.84 -3.07
CA LYS A 118 -4.68 -10.38 -3.55
C LYS A 118 -4.31 -9.66 -4.86
N ASN A 119 -3.08 -9.19 -4.99
CA ASN A 119 -2.57 -8.66 -6.25
C ASN A 119 -2.10 -9.83 -7.12
N SER A 120 -2.38 -9.81 -8.43
CA SER A 120 -1.91 -10.86 -9.35
C SER A 120 -0.40 -10.84 -9.56
N ARG A 121 0.24 -9.68 -9.39
CA ARG A 121 1.68 -9.49 -9.63
C ARG A 121 2.57 -9.81 -8.45
N SER A 122 1.99 -9.92 -7.26
CA SER A 122 2.73 -10.17 -6.03
C SER A 122 1.82 -10.95 -5.10
N ASP A 123 2.25 -12.10 -4.61
CA ASP A 123 1.45 -13.00 -3.79
C ASP A 123 1.03 -12.42 -2.40
N SER A 124 1.28 -11.13 -2.20
CA SER A 124 0.85 -10.34 -1.06
C SER A 124 -0.61 -9.89 -1.17
N TRP A 125 -1.27 -9.89 -0.01
CA TRP A 125 -2.59 -9.31 0.17
C TRP A 125 -2.46 -7.83 0.52
N GLN A 126 -3.36 -6.99 0.00
CA GLN A 126 -3.32 -5.55 0.19
C GLN A 126 -4.70 -4.99 0.48
N ILE A 127 -4.79 -4.01 1.38
CA ILE A 127 -6.02 -3.23 1.59
C ILE A 127 -6.20 -2.31 0.39
N VAL A 128 -7.24 -2.55 -0.40
CA VAL A 128 -7.57 -1.78 -1.61
C VAL A 128 -8.56 -0.67 -1.31
N THR A 129 -9.48 -0.92 -0.39
CA THR A 129 -10.47 0.06 0.05
C THR A 129 -10.49 0.05 1.56
N TYR A 130 -10.38 1.22 2.16
CA TYR A 130 -10.51 1.41 3.59
C TYR A 130 -11.21 2.73 3.83
N GLU A 131 -12.47 2.65 4.22
CA GLU A 131 -13.28 3.81 4.61
C GLU A 131 -13.30 3.85 6.14
N SER A 132 -12.43 4.69 6.71
CA SER A 132 -12.35 4.90 8.16
C SER A 132 -13.43 5.84 8.69
N LEU A 133 -14.18 6.50 7.81
CA LEU A 133 -15.14 7.53 8.18
C LEU A 133 -16.26 6.92 9.03
N HIS A 134 -16.17 7.23 10.32
CA HIS A 134 -17.26 7.19 11.30
C HIS A 134 -17.97 8.55 11.34
N ALA A 135 -17.98 9.26 10.22
CA ALA A 135 -18.80 10.44 10.06
C ALA A 135 -20.13 9.96 9.48
N TRP A 136 -21.20 10.16 10.23
CA TRP A 136 -22.57 10.11 9.73
C TRP A 136 -22.62 10.95 8.44
N SER A 137 -22.65 10.29 7.29
CA SER A 137 -23.10 10.94 6.07
C SER A 137 -24.61 10.83 6.12
N THR A 138 -25.29 11.91 6.56
CA THR A 138 -26.67 12.15 6.16
C THR A 138 -26.71 11.88 4.67
N LYS A 139 -27.44 10.85 4.23
CA LYS A 139 -27.85 10.81 2.84
C LYS A 139 -28.84 11.96 2.68
N GLU A 140 -28.34 13.13 2.32
CA GLU A 140 -29.18 14.14 1.69
C GLU A 140 -29.52 13.61 0.29
N GLY A 141 -30.80 13.34 0.06
CA GLY A 141 -31.36 12.79 -1.17
C GLY A 141 -32.67 12.08 -0.92
#